data_AF-A0A7S2C5M7-F1
#
_entry.id   AF-A0A7S2C5M7-F1
#
_cell.length_a   1.000
_cell.length_b   1.000
_cell.length_c   1.000
_cell.angle_alpha   90.00
_cell.angle_beta   90.00
_cell.angle_gamma   90.00
#
_symmetry.space_group_name_H-M   'P 1'
#
loop_
_entity.id
_entity.type
_entity.pdbx_description
1 polymer ?
#
loop_
_entity_poly.entity_id
_entity_poly.type
_entity_poly.pdbx_seq_one_letter_code
_entity_poly.pdbx_strand_id
1 'polypeptide(L)'
;DTEKRANAAVLLGAYLILQRGWPVEGLVDCLGAKEAEAKFACSWSQADGPEQPRALSVRHCWQGVELARQQRWLMGCLSSDAEMEEACNSYQAMIATFDSTWLVPGRLMVGADPRTTVVDPNPATCSRIFPAEGEAEDSMGKT
;
A
#
# COMPACT_ATOMS: atom_id res chain seq x y z
N ASP A 1 12.71 21.72 -3.34
CA ASP A 1 11.94 20.86 -2.44
C ASP A 1 12.65 19.52 -2.32
N THR A 2 13.25 19.24 -1.17
CA THR A 2 14.13 18.07 -0.95
C THR A 2 13.32 16.77 -0.89
N GLU A 3 12.12 16.82 -0.33
CA GLU A 3 11.25 15.66 -0.21
C GLU A 3 10.74 15.21 -1.58
N LYS A 4 10.28 16.15 -2.42
CA LYS A 4 9.86 15.83 -3.80
C LYS A 4 10.98 15.20 -4.61
N ARG A 5 12.23 15.63 -4.42
CA ARG A 5 13.40 15.03 -5.07
C ARG A 5 13.63 13.60 -4.59
N ALA A 6 13.57 13.35 -3.28
CA ALA A 6 13.72 12.01 -2.72
C ALA A 6 12.61 11.07 -3.22
N ASN A 7 11.35 11.54 -3.25
CA ASN A 7 10.22 10.79 -3.81
C ASN A 7 10.44 10.45 -5.29
N ALA A 8 10.87 11.43 -6.10
CA ALA A 8 11.18 11.20 -7.51
C ALA A 8 12.31 10.17 -7.70
N ALA A 9 13.36 10.24 -6.87
CA ALA A 9 14.47 9.28 -6.90
C ALA A 9 14.01 7.86 -6.54
N VAL A 10 13.15 7.70 -5.51
CA VAL A 10 12.55 6.39 -5.17
C VAL A 10 11.76 5.84 -6.35
N LEU A 11 10.85 6.62 -6.93
CA LEU A 11 10.00 6.18 -8.02
C LEU A 11 10.80 5.80 -9.28
N LEU A 12 11.77 6.62 -9.66
CA LEU A 12 12.63 6.34 -10.81
C LEU A 12 13.47 5.08 -10.59
N GLY A 13 14.09 4.93 -9.43
CA GLY A 13 14.88 3.73 -9.12
C GLY A 13 14.01 2.47 -9.04
N ALA A 14 12.82 2.55 -8.46
CA ALA A 14 11.86 1.45 -8.45
C ALA A 14 11.46 1.03 -9.86
N TYR A 15 11.18 1.99 -10.75
CA TYR A 15 10.93 1.72 -12.17
C TYR A 15 12.12 1.00 -12.82
N LEU A 16 13.35 1.49 -12.65
CA LEU A 16 14.55 0.89 -13.25
C LEU A 16 14.83 -0.52 -12.71
N ILE A 17 14.60 -0.77 -11.42
CA ILE A 17 14.70 -2.10 -10.83
C ILE A 17 13.64 -3.03 -11.42
N LEU A 18 12.37 -2.65 -11.37
CA LEU A 18 11.27 -3.54 -11.77
C LEU A 18 11.25 -3.81 -13.28
N GLN A 19 11.48 -2.77 -14.09
CA GLN A 19 11.30 -2.82 -15.54
C GLN A 19 12.59 -3.14 -16.30
N ARG A 20 13.73 -2.63 -15.81
CA ARG A 20 15.01 -2.74 -16.51
C ARG A 20 15.98 -3.70 -15.85
N GLY A 21 15.61 -4.30 -14.72
CA GLY A 21 16.46 -5.28 -14.06
C GLY A 21 17.65 -4.66 -13.33
N TRP A 22 17.71 -3.34 -13.17
CA TRP A 22 18.91 -2.67 -12.62
C TRP A 22 19.19 -3.12 -11.18
N PRO A 23 20.47 -3.34 -10.82
CA PRO A 23 20.87 -3.54 -9.43
C PRO A 23 20.93 -2.20 -8.69
N VAL A 24 20.76 -2.22 -7.36
CA VAL A 24 20.81 -1.01 -6.52
C VAL A 24 22.14 -0.26 -6.68
N GLU A 25 23.27 -0.96 -6.70
CA GLU A 25 24.59 -0.31 -6.85
C GLU A 25 24.70 0.45 -8.19
N GLY A 26 24.13 -0.09 -9.27
CA GLY A 26 24.09 0.60 -10.56
C GLY A 26 23.25 1.88 -10.54
N LEU A 27 22.20 1.94 -9.71
CA LEU A 27 21.45 3.18 -9.49
C LEU A 27 22.24 4.21 -8.69
N VAL A 28 22.97 3.77 -7.66
CA VAL A 28 23.81 4.66 -6.85
C VAL A 28 24.91 5.29 -7.69
N ASP A 29 25.55 4.50 -8.56
CA ASP A 29 26.59 4.99 -9.48
C ASP A 29 26.02 5.98 -10.50
N CYS A 30 24.79 5.76 -10.98
CA CYS A 30 24.15 6.58 -12.01
C CYS A 30 23.54 7.88 -11.47
N LEU A 31 22.79 7.81 -10.37
CA LEU A 31 22.07 8.94 -9.78
C LEU A 31 22.91 9.69 -8.73
N GLY A 32 23.99 9.06 -8.26
CA GLY A 32 24.93 9.61 -7.29
C GLY A 32 24.55 9.32 -5.84
N ALA A 33 25.58 9.17 -5.00
CA ALA A 33 25.44 8.90 -3.57
C ALA A 33 24.56 9.92 -2.83
N LYS A 34 24.56 11.18 -3.27
CA LYS A 34 23.73 12.24 -2.65
C LYS A 34 22.24 11.94 -2.74
N GLU A 35 21.76 11.42 -3.87
CA GLU A 35 20.34 11.07 -4.03
C GLU A 35 20.03 9.78 -3.27
N ALA A 36 20.92 8.79 -3.33
CA ALA A 36 20.77 7.52 -2.62
C ALA A 36 20.69 7.69 -1.09
N GLU A 37 21.47 8.61 -0.53
CA GLU A 37 21.52 8.89 0.91
C GLU A 37 20.52 9.94 1.37
N ALA A 38 19.68 10.47 0.47
CA ALA A 38 18.57 11.32 0.87
C ALA A 38 17.63 10.53 1.79
N LYS A 39 17.22 11.14 2.92
CA LYS A 39 16.46 10.46 3.96
C LYS A 39 15.06 11.04 4.13
N PHE A 40 14.12 10.16 4.44
CA PHE A 40 12.75 10.52 4.77
C PHE A 40 12.60 10.83 6.26
N ALA A 41 11.69 11.75 6.57
CA ALA A 41 11.19 11.93 7.91
C ALA A 41 10.38 10.68 8.32
N CYS A 42 10.44 10.30 9.59
CA CYS A 42 9.62 9.19 10.09
C CYS A 42 8.17 9.66 10.21
N SER A 43 7.25 9.07 9.43
CA SER A 43 5.82 9.43 9.46
C SER A 43 5.15 9.23 10.82
N TRP A 44 5.76 8.41 11.70
CA TRP A 44 5.28 8.14 13.06
C TRP A 44 5.90 9.05 14.13
N SER A 45 6.89 9.87 13.75
CA SER A 45 7.50 10.79 14.69
C SER A 45 6.60 12.00 14.88
N GLN A 46 6.35 12.36 16.14
CA GLN A 46 5.56 13.54 16.44
C GLN A 46 6.26 14.79 15.91
N ALA A 47 5.49 15.70 15.32
CA ALA A 47 6.00 16.96 14.75
C ALA A 47 6.74 17.82 15.81
N ASP A 48 6.36 17.68 17.08
CA ASP A 48 6.84 18.49 18.19
C ASP A 48 7.94 17.81 19.04
N GLY A 49 8.44 16.63 18.62
CA GLY A 49 9.50 15.90 19.32
C GLY A 49 10.92 16.40 18.99
N PRO A 50 11.94 16.02 19.78
CA PRO A 50 13.34 16.27 19.42
C PRO A 50 13.67 15.64 18.05
N GLU A 51 14.66 16.22 17.36
CA GLU A 51 15.02 15.99 15.95
C GLU A 51 14.66 14.57 15.45
N GLN A 52 13.72 14.51 14.50
CA GLN A 52 13.09 13.27 14.07
C GLN A 52 14.13 12.27 13.54
N PRO A 53 14.11 10.99 13.98
CA PRO A 53 15.02 9.99 13.47
C PRO A 53 14.74 9.74 11.99
N ARG A 54 15.66 10.19 11.13
CA ARG A 54 15.66 9.89 9.71
C ARG A 54 16.26 8.51 9.48
N ALA A 55 15.43 7.49 9.58
CA ALA A 55 15.87 6.09 9.56
C ALA A 55 15.93 5.48 8.15
N LEU A 56 15.08 5.93 7.22
CA LEU A 56 14.97 5.35 5.88
C LEU A 56 15.60 6.27 4.83
N SER A 57 16.57 5.77 4.08
CA SER A 57 17.13 6.45 2.91
C SER A 57 16.46 5.97 1.63
N VAL A 58 16.62 6.74 0.55
CA VAL A 58 16.23 6.33 -0.81
C VAL A 58 16.87 4.98 -1.18
N ARG A 59 18.15 4.77 -0.81
CA ARG A 59 18.85 3.49 -1.02
C ARG A 59 18.14 2.32 -0.33
N HIS A 60 17.68 2.49 0.92
CA HIS A 60 16.94 1.45 1.62
C HIS A 60 15.62 1.11 0.90
N CYS A 61 14.92 2.11 0.35
CA CYS A 61 13.72 1.87 -0.47
C CYS A 61 14.04 1.01 -1.69
N TRP A 62 15.11 1.34 -2.43
CA TRP A 62 15.53 0.57 -3.60
C TRP A 62 15.92 -0.87 -3.25
N GLN A 63 16.64 -1.07 -2.15
CA GLN A 63 16.98 -2.42 -1.66
C GLN A 63 15.72 -3.24 -1.32
N GLY A 64 14.71 -2.60 -0.71
CA GLY A 64 13.42 -3.23 -0.45
C GLY A 64 12.72 -3.67 -1.74
N VAL A 65 12.69 -2.81 -2.76
CA VAL A 65 12.09 -3.12 -4.07
C VAL A 65 12.86 -4.25 -4.77
N GLU A 66 14.19 -4.19 -4.78
CA GLU A 66 15.03 -5.23 -5.38
C GLU A 66 14.81 -6.60 -4.70
N LEU A 67 14.79 -6.63 -3.37
CA LEU A 67 14.51 -7.84 -2.60
C LEU A 67 13.11 -8.38 -2.91
N ALA A 68 12.09 -7.52 -2.88
CA ALA A 68 10.72 -7.92 -3.17
C ALA A 68 10.56 -8.47 -4.60
N ARG A 69 11.28 -7.92 -5.58
CA ARG A 69 11.38 -8.47 -6.94
C ARG A 69 12.04 -9.85 -6.95
N GLN A 70 13.18 -10.01 -6.27
CA GLN A 70 13.89 -11.31 -6.17
C GLN A 70 13.00 -12.40 -5.55
N GLN A 71 12.19 -12.03 -4.56
CA GLN A 71 11.24 -12.92 -3.90
C GLN A 71 9.90 -13.08 -4.65
N ARG A 72 9.74 -12.42 -5.80
CA ARG A 72 8.49 -12.41 -6.60
C ARG A 72 7.26 -11.92 -5.81
N TRP A 73 7.46 -11.04 -4.83
CA TRP A 73 6.38 -10.37 -4.12
C TRP A 73 5.78 -9.25 -4.95
N LEU A 74 6.64 -8.60 -5.74
CA LEU A 74 6.21 -7.70 -6.79
C LEU A 74 6.12 -8.53 -8.06
N MET A 75 4.89 -8.70 -8.56
CA MET A 75 4.67 -9.21 -9.91
C MET A 75 5.39 -8.28 -10.90
N GLY A 76 5.91 -8.84 -11.98
CA GLY A 76 6.50 -8.03 -13.05
C GLY A 76 5.53 -6.93 -13.50
N CYS A 77 6.09 -5.91 -14.12
CA CYS A 77 5.41 -4.92 -14.93
C CYS A 77 4.11 -5.47 -15.52
N LEU A 78 2.98 -4.83 -15.24
CA LEU A 78 1.78 -5.10 -16.03
C LEU A 78 2.13 -4.75 -17.49
N SER A 79 1.75 -5.65 -18.39
CA SER A 79 2.26 -5.73 -19.76
C SER A 79 1.63 -4.67 -20.67
N SER A 80 0.54 -4.06 -20.21
CA SER A 80 -0.22 -3.03 -20.91
C SER A 80 -0.76 -1.97 -19.94
N ASP A 81 -1.07 -0.80 -20.49
CA ASP A 81 -1.71 0.29 -19.75
C ASP A 81 -3.08 -0.13 -19.20
N ALA A 82 -3.83 -0.95 -19.94
CA ALA A 82 -5.14 -1.45 -19.51
C ALA A 82 -5.02 -2.37 -18.28
N GLU A 83 -4.05 -3.29 -18.28
CA GLU A 83 -3.76 -4.13 -17.11
C GLU A 83 -3.33 -3.28 -15.90
N MET A 84 -2.51 -2.25 -16.13
CA MET A 84 -2.08 -1.31 -15.09
C MET A 84 -3.26 -0.56 -14.48
N GLU A 85 -4.16 -0.04 -15.33
CA GLU A 85 -5.36 0.67 -14.90
C GLU A 85 -6.29 -0.25 -14.09
N GLU A 86 -6.54 -1.47 -14.56
CA GLU A 86 -7.35 -2.46 -13.84
C GLU A 86 -6.77 -2.81 -12.46
N ALA A 87 -5.46 -3.05 -12.39
CA ALA A 87 -4.79 -3.34 -11.13
C ALA A 87 -4.83 -2.15 -10.17
N CYS A 88 -4.62 -0.93 -10.67
CA CYS A 88 -4.71 0.29 -9.87
C CYS A 88 -6.14 0.49 -9.34
N ASN A 89 -7.16 0.31 -10.18
CA ASN A 89 -8.56 0.42 -9.79
C ASN A 89 -8.93 -0.62 -8.72
N SER A 90 -8.50 -1.87 -8.91
CA SER A 90 -8.72 -2.95 -7.95
C SER A 90 -8.04 -2.67 -6.61
N TYR A 91 -6.81 -2.15 -6.64
CA TYR A 91 -6.06 -1.78 -5.44
C TYR A 91 -6.71 -0.60 -4.71
N GLN A 92 -7.16 0.43 -5.44
CA GLN A 92 -7.89 1.55 -4.86
C GLN A 92 -9.21 1.11 -4.23
N ALA A 93 -9.97 0.22 -4.88
CA ALA A 93 -11.20 -0.33 -4.33
C ALA A 93 -10.95 -1.11 -3.03
N MET A 94 -9.88 -1.90 -2.97
CA MET A 94 -9.48 -2.64 -1.76
C MET A 94 -9.17 -1.70 -0.59
N ILE A 95 -8.35 -0.67 -0.81
CA ILE A 95 -8.02 0.32 0.21
C ILE A 95 -9.29 1.07 0.66
N ALA A 96 -10.09 1.55 -0.29
CA ALA A 96 -11.27 2.35 0.02
C ALA A 96 -12.33 1.56 0.81
N THR A 97 -12.45 0.25 0.55
CA THR A 97 -13.48 -0.59 1.17
C THR A 97 -13.02 -1.21 2.48
N PHE A 98 -11.77 -1.67 2.55
CA PHE A 98 -11.28 -2.51 3.65
C PHE A 98 -10.12 -1.90 4.43
N ASP A 99 -9.58 -0.76 3.99
CA ASP A 99 -8.36 -0.15 4.54
C ASP A 99 -7.24 -1.19 4.73
N SER A 100 -6.99 -1.95 3.65
CA SER A 100 -6.05 -3.08 3.65
C SER A 100 -5.16 -3.10 2.41
N THR A 101 -4.01 -3.75 2.53
CA THR A 101 -3.04 -3.95 1.46
C THR A 101 -2.26 -5.26 1.62
N TRP A 102 -1.85 -5.85 0.50
CA TRP A 102 -0.98 -7.01 0.48
C TRP A 102 0.49 -6.59 0.58
N LEU A 103 1.19 -7.03 1.62
CA LEU A 103 2.66 -6.93 1.70
C LEU A 103 3.34 -8.06 0.93
N VAL A 104 2.76 -9.26 1.00
CA VAL A 104 3.19 -10.43 0.24
C VAL A 104 1.93 -11.08 -0.36
N PRO A 105 1.74 -11.02 -1.69
CA PRO A 105 0.53 -11.54 -2.33
C PRO A 105 0.20 -12.97 -1.91
N GLY A 106 -1.05 -13.19 -1.46
CA GLY A 106 -1.55 -14.50 -1.04
C GLY A 106 -0.96 -15.05 0.26
N ARG A 107 -0.13 -14.29 0.99
CA ARG A 107 0.51 -14.75 2.23
C ARG A 107 0.35 -13.77 3.39
N LEU A 108 0.58 -12.48 3.15
CA LEU A 108 0.54 -11.47 4.20
C LEU A 108 -0.24 -10.25 3.72
N MET A 109 -1.42 -10.08 4.30
CA MET A 109 -2.25 -8.89 4.17
C MET A 109 -2.23 -8.14 5.50
N VAL A 110 -2.13 -6.82 5.44
CA VAL A 110 -2.29 -5.93 6.58
C VAL A 110 -3.48 -5.02 6.32
N GLY A 111 -4.25 -4.73 7.35
CA GLY A 111 -5.37 -3.81 7.27
C GLY A 111 -5.78 -3.30 8.62
N ALA A 112 -6.60 -2.26 8.63
CA ALA A 112 -7.20 -1.76 9.84
C ALA A 112 -8.18 -2.78 10.44
N ASP A 113 -8.35 -2.74 11.75
CA ASP A 113 -9.34 -3.55 12.45
C ASP A 113 -10.75 -3.12 11.97
N PRO A 114 -11.57 -4.03 11.39
CA PRO A 114 -12.90 -3.67 10.91
C PRO A 114 -13.75 -3.16 12.08
N ARG A 115 -14.13 -1.88 12.02
CA ARG A 115 -15.09 -1.32 12.97
C ARG A 115 -16.50 -1.68 12.53
N THR A 116 -17.11 -2.67 13.18
CA THR A 116 -18.54 -2.90 13.03
C THR A 116 -19.33 -1.81 13.75
N THR A 117 -20.45 -1.37 13.17
CA THR A 117 -21.43 -0.51 13.87
C THR A 117 -22.24 -1.27 14.92
N VAL A 118 -22.00 -2.57 15.09
CA VAL A 118 -22.58 -3.38 16.18
C VAL A 118 -21.92 -2.93 17.49
N VAL A 119 -22.59 -1.99 18.17
CA VAL A 119 -22.18 -1.48 19.48
C VAL A 119 -22.51 -2.49 20.59
N ASP A 120 -23.21 -3.57 20.26
CA ASP A 120 -23.66 -4.58 21.22
C ASP A 120 -22.94 -5.92 21.03
N PRO A 121 -21.86 -6.19 21.80
CA PRO A 121 -21.15 -7.47 21.75
C PRO A 121 -21.93 -8.60 22.43
N ASN A 122 -23.12 -8.34 22.98
CA ASN A 122 -23.91 -9.36 23.65
C ASN A 122 -24.60 -10.29 22.62
N PRO A 123 -24.25 -11.59 22.58
CA PRO A 123 -24.84 -12.54 21.64
C PRO A 123 -26.35 -12.74 21.82
N ALA A 124 -26.92 -12.33 22.97
CA ALA A 124 -28.37 -12.39 23.20
C ALA A 124 -29.15 -11.30 22.45
N THR A 125 -28.54 -10.16 22.15
CA THR A 125 -29.16 -8.98 21.52
C THR A 125 -28.65 -8.75 20.09
N CYS A 126 -27.48 -9.29 19.73
CA CYS A 126 -26.96 -9.34 18.36
C CYS A 126 -27.22 -10.71 17.69
N SER A 127 -28.46 -11.22 17.74
CA SER A 127 -28.84 -12.51 17.16
C SER A 127 -29.12 -12.47 15.65
N ARG A 128 -29.19 -11.28 15.05
CA ARG A 128 -29.48 -11.07 13.63
C ARG A 128 -28.35 -10.31 12.94
N ILE A 129 -27.27 -11.02 12.61
CA ILE A 129 -26.19 -10.49 11.76
C ILE A 129 -26.65 -10.39 10.30
N PHE A 130 -27.63 -11.22 9.91
CA PHE A 130 -28.21 -11.24 8.56
C PHE A 130 -29.68 -10.81 8.60
N PRO A 131 -30.19 -10.12 7.57
CA PRO A 131 -31.62 -9.82 7.44
C PRO A 131 -32.42 -11.13 7.42
N ALA A 132 -33.61 -11.11 8.02
CA ALA A 132 -34.48 -12.29 8.00
C ALA A 132 -34.88 -12.60 6.55
N GLU A 133 -34.69 -13.85 6.12
CA GLU A 133 -35.19 -14.37 4.85
C GLU A 133 -36.73 -14.25 4.86
N GLY A 134 -37.27 -13.13 4.38
CA GLY A 134 -38.71 -12.89 4.34
C GLY A 134 -39.19 -11.45 4.36
N GLU A 135 -38.35 -10.45 4.64
CA GLU A 135 -38.79 -9.03 4.71
C GLU A 135 -38.68 -8.25 3.38
N ALA A 136 -38.27 -8.91 2.28
CA ALA A 136 -38.07 -8.25 0.97
C ALA A 136 -39.35 -8.09 0.12
N GLU A 137 -40.50 -8.65 0.53
CA GLU A 137 -41.71 -8.62 -0.33
C GLU A 137 -42.72 -7.50 0.01
N ASP A 138 -42.59 -6.76 1.11
CA ASP A 138 -43.66 -5.87 1.58
C ASP A 138 -43.48 -4.37 1.24
N SER A 139 -42.42 -3.99 0.52
CA SER A 139 -42.19 -2.58 0.12
C SER A 139 -42.49 -2.27 -1.36
N MET A 140 -43.10 -3.20 -2.11
CA MET A 140 -43.49 -3.00 -3.51
C MET A 140 -45.03 -3.08 -3.69
N GLY A 141 -45.74 -2.04 -3.24
CA GLY A 141 -47.17 -1.81 -3.53
C GLY A 141 -47.77 -0.85 -2.51
N LYS A 142 -48.30 0.32 -2.87
CA LYS A 142 -49.31 0.57 -3.91
C LYS A 142 -49.13 1.97 -4.50
N THR A 143 -49.28 2.04 -5.82
CA THR A 143 -49.74 3.18 -6.63
C THR A 143 -51.02 3.80 -6.10
#